data_AF-A0A803LBJ0-F1
#
_entry.id   AF-A0A803LBJ0-F1
#
_cell.length_a   1.000
_cell.length_b   1.000
_cell.length_c   1.000
_cell.angle_alpha   90.00
_cell.angle_beta   90.00
_cell.angle_gamma   90.00
#
_symmetry.space_group_name_H-M   'P 1'
#
loop_
_entity.id
_entity.type
_entity.pdbx_description
1 polymer ?
#
loop_
_entity_poly.entity_id
_entity_poly.type
_entity_poly.pdbx_seq_one_letter_code
_entity_poly.pdbx_strand_id
1 'polypeptide(L)'
;MSFAYSTIGIGLSIARIIAGKGGRTTLTGVEIDVDVSSTADKAWKMLTALGDIAFAYLVSQVLVYIQDTLKSSPPENKVMKKANTISMLTTTMFYLLCGCLGYAAFGNDAPGNMLTGFGFYEPFWLVDLASIFIVIHLVGAFQ
;
A
#
# COMPACT_ATOMS: atom_id res chain seq x y z
N MET A 1 6.94 -1.38 -2.67
CA MET A 1 5.62 -1.91 -3.04
C MET A 1 5.69 -2.55 -4.41
N SER A 2 5.07 -3.71 -4.59
CA SER A 2 4.98 -4.38 -5.89
C SER A 2 3.99 -3.64 -6.80
N PHE A 3 4.48 -3.09 -7.91
CA PHE A 3 3.69 -2.29 -8.85
C PHE A 3 2.50 -3.06 -9.42
N ALA A 4 2.73 -4.30 -9.86
CA ALA A 4 1.69 -5.14 -10.47
C ALA A 4 0.62 -5.53 -9.43
N TYR A 5 1.05 -5.88 -8.21
CA TYR A 5 0.14 -6.18 -7.11
C TYR A 5 -0.79 -5.00 -6.78
N SER A 6 -0.20 -3.81 -6.59
CA SER A 6 -0.98 -2.61 -6.25
C SER A 6 -1.93 -2.21 -7.38
N THR A 7 -1.49 -2.29 -8.64
CA THR A 7 -2.34 -1.99 -9.80
C THR A 7 -3.54 -2.93 -9.89
N ILE A 8 -3.33 -4.24 -9.68
CA ILE A 8 -4.43 -5.22 -9.68
C ILE A 8 -5.42 -4.92 -8.56
N GLY A 9 -4.94 -4.66 -7.34
CA GLY A 9 -5.83 -4.36 -6.22
C GLY A 9 -6.60 -3.04 -6.36
N ILE A 10 -5.98 -2.02 -6.95
CA ILE A 10 -6.67 -0.78 -7.34
C ILE A 10 -7.78 -1.08 -8.34
N GLY A 11 -7.49 -1.84 -9.39
CA GLY A 11 -8.48 -2.22 -10.41
C GLY A 11 -9.67 -2.99 -9.83
N LEU A 12 -9.41 -3.98 -8.96
CA LEU A 12 -10.44 -4.74 -8.26
C LEU A 12 -11.28 -3.87 -7.32
N SER A 13 -10.64 -2.93 -6.62
CA SER A 13 -11.34 -1.98 -5.74
C SER A 13 -12.28 -1.08 -6.53
N ILE A 14 -11.82 -0.52 -7.65
CA ILE A 14 -12.64 0.30 -8.56
C ILE A 14 -13.82 -0.52 -9.10
N ALA A 15 -13.57 -1.75 -9.57
CA ALA A 15 -14.61 -2.61 -10.11
C ALA A 15 -15.71 -2.90 -9.06
N ARG A 16 -15.31 -3.19 -7.82
CA ARG A 16 -16.24 -3.42 -6.71
C ARG A 16 -17.08 -2.19 -6.37
N ILE A 17 -16.44 -1.01 -6.33
CA ILE A 17 -17.12 0.26 -6.05
C ILE A 17 -18.16 0.55 -7.13
N ILE A 18 -17.78 0.45 -8.42
CA ILE A 18 -18.68 0.71 -9.56
C ILE A 18 -19.82 -0.31 -9.61
N ALA A 19 -19.59 -1.55 -9.18
CA ALA A 19 -20.64 -2.57 -9.06
C ALA A 19 -21.64 -2.32 -7.91
N GLY A 20 -21.52 -1.21 -7.16
CA GLY A 20 -22.39 -0.87 -6.03
C GLY A 20 -22.16 -1.73 -4.79
N LYS A 21 -21.05 -2.47 -4.73
CA LYS A 21 -20.69 -3.38 -3.63
C LYS A 21 -19.63 -2.76 -2.68
N GLY A 22 -19.56 -1.43 -2.63
CA GLY A 22 -18.69 -0.70 -1.71
C GLY A 22 -19.02 -0.99 -0.25
N GLY A 23 -18.02 -0.91 0.61
CA GLY A 23 -18.19 -1.17 2.04
C GLY A 23 -18.74 0.05 2.80
N ARG A 24 -19.21 -0.17 4.03
CA ARG A 24 -19.66 0.92 4.91
C ARG A 24 -18.44 1.68 5.42
N THR A 25 -18.28 2.94 5.00
CA THR A 25 -17.19 3.82 5.45
C THR A 25 -17.65 4.75 6.56
N THR A 26 -16.75 5.08 7.47
CA THR A 26 -16.96 6.16 8.44
C THR A 26 -15.77 7.12 8.46
N LEU A 27 -15.94 8.31 9.06
CA LEU A 27 -14.86 9.29 9.16
C LEU A 27 -13.74 8.84 10.12
N THR A 28 -14.07 8.03 11.13
CA THR A 28 -13.12 7.60 12.17
C THR A 28 -12.66 6.14 12.02
N GLY A 29 -12.94 5.53 10.87
CA GLY A 29 -12.61 4.13 10.60
C GLY A 29 -13.42 3.15 11.43
N VAL A 30 -12.78 2.08 11.89
CA VAL A 30 -13.43 1.02 12.68
C VAL A 30 -14.15 1.63 13.89
N GLU A 31 -15.43 1.28 14.06
CA GLU A 31 -16.24 1.70 15.21
C GLU A 31 -15.90 0.82 16.42
N ILE A 32 -16.16 1.34 17.64
CA ILE A 32 -16.01 0.55 18.86
C ILE A 32 -17.22 -0.38 18.90
N ASP A 33 -16.97 -1.67 18.67
CA ASP A 33 -17.96 -2.73 18.61
C ASP A 33 -17.29 -4.06 18.99
N VAL A 34 -17.90 -5.21 18.68
CA VAL A 34 -17.39 -6.54 19.04
C VAL A 34 -15.92 -6.78 18.63
N ASP A 35 -15.45 -6.21 17.52
CA ASP A 35 -14.07 -6.35 17.00
C ASP A 35 -13.06 -5.31 17.54
N VAL A 36 -13.53 -4.27 18.25
CA VAL A 36 -12.69 -3.25 18.91
C VAL A 36 -13.23 -3.02 20.30
N SER A 37 -12.65 -3.72 21.27
CA SER A 37 -13.16 -3.81 22.65
C SER A 37 -13.11 -2.48 23.42
N SER A 38 -12.26 -1.51 23.03
CA SER A 38 -12.09 -0.27 23.78
C SER A 38 -11.57 0.91 22.96
N THR A 39 -11.73 2.12 23.50
CA THR A 39 -11.11 3.34 22.95
C THR A 39 -9.58 3.24 22.91
N ALA A 40 -8.97 2.53 23.87
CA ALA A 40 -7.53 2.32 23.90
C ALA A 40 -7.07 1.44 22.73
N ASP A 41 -7.81 0.37 22.41
CA ASP A 41 -7.52 -0.50 21.26
C ASP A 41 -7.65 0.27 19.94
N LYS A 42 -8.66 1.13 19.82
CA LYS A 42 -8.81 2.01 18.65
C LYS A 42 -7.61 2.95 18.51
N ALA A 43 -7.18 3.59 19.60
CA ALA A 43 -5.99 4.44 19.62
C ALA A 43 -4.73 3.66 19.23
N TRP A 44 -4.59 2.44 19.73
CA TRP A 44 -3.47 1.56 19.40
C TRP A 44 -3.44 1.18 17.92
N LYS A 45 -4.59 0.85 17.32
CA LYS A 45 -4.71 0.58 15.87
C LYS A 45 -4.33 1.81 15.05
N MET A 46 -4.72 3.02 15.47
CA MET A 46 -4.30 4.27 14.81
C MET A 46 -2.79 4.49 14.89
N LEU A 47 -2.18 4.26 16.06
CA LEU A 47 -0.72 4.34 16.22
C LEU A 47 0.01 3.29 15.38
N THR A 48 -0.53 2.08 15.29
CA THR A 48 0.01 1.01 14.44
C THR A 48 -0.02 1.43 12.97
N ALA A 49 -1.14 1.96 12.49
CA ALA A 49 -1.25 2.46 11.12
C ALA A 49 -0.27 3.60 10.83
N LEU A 50 -0.05 4.52 11.78
CA LEU A 50 0.99 5.55 11.66
C LEU A 50 2.40 4.95 11.59
N GLY A 51 2.67 3.91 12.39
CA GLY A 51 3.92 3.14 12.33
C GLY A 51 4.13 2.46 10.98
N ASP A 52 3.09 1.85 10.42
CA ASP A 52 3.13 1.21 9.10
C ASP A 52 3.42 2.22 7.99
N ILE A 53 2.79 3.41 8.05
CA ILE A 53 3.10 4.51 7.13
C ILE A 53 4.56 4.94 7.28
N ALA A 54 5.05 5.14 8.50
CA ALA A 54 6.43 5.55 8.72
C ALA A 54 7.42 4.50 8.18
N PHE A 55 7.16 3.21 8.43
CA PHE A 55 7.94 2.10 7.93
C PHE A 55 7.96 2.04 6.40
N ALA A 56 6.81 2.29 5.76
CA ALA A 56 6.66 2.31 4.31
C ALA A 56 7.51 3.38 3.60
N TYR A 57 7.97 4.42 4.31
CA TYR A 57 8.82 5.50 3.80
C TYR A 57 10.29 5.43 4.28
N LEU A 58 10.71 4.32 4.91
CA LEU A 58 12.10 4.10 5.30
C LEU A 58 12.99 3.80 4.09
N VAL A 59 13.44 4.85 3.40
CA VAL A 59 14.34 4.74 2.23
C VAL A 59 15.78 5.16 2.54
N SER A 60 16.02 5.84 3.67
CA SER A 60 17.27 6.55 3.97
C SER A 60 18.53 5.69 3.88
N GLN A 61 18.46 4.43 4.33
CA GLN A 61 19.59 3.50 4.29
C GLN A 61 20.04 3.19 2.86
N VAL A 62 19.08 3.00 1.95
CA VAL A 62 19.36 2.61 0.56
C VAL A 62 19.79 3.81 -0.29
N LEU A 63 19.30 5.01 0.01
CA LEU A 63 19.62 6.22 -0.76
C LEU A 63 21.13 6.50 -0.82
N VAL A 64 21.86 6.26 0.27
CA VAL A 64 23.31 6.50 0.32
C VAL A 64 24.04 5.56 -0.64
N TYR A 65 23.71 4.27 -0.63
CA TYR A 65 24.30 3.30 -1.55
C TYR A 65 23.96 3.60 -3.01
N ILE A 66 22.71 4.00 -3.31
CA ILE A 66 22.33 4.38 -4.69
C ILE A 66 23.15 5.59 -5.13
N GLN A 67 23.27 6.61 -4.28
CA GLN A 67 23.98 7.84 -4.62
C GLN A 67 25.46 7.56 -4.94
N ASP A 68 26.11 6.67 -4.19
CA ASP A 68 27.50 6.24 -4.40
C ASP A 68 27.73 5.55 -5.76
N THR A 69 26.68 4.96 -6.37
CA THR A 69 26.77 4.35 -7.70
C THR A 69 26.56 5.31 -8.87
N LEU A 70 26.17 6.56 -8.61
CA LEU A 70 25.87 7.53 -9.66
C LEU A 70 27.15 8.06 -10.33
N LYS A 71 27.03 8.42 -11.60
CA LYS A 71 28.13 9.08 -12.32
C LYS A 71 28.34 10.48 -11.76
N SER A 72 29.61 10.91 -11.68
CA SER A 72 29.98 12.23 -11.14
C SER A 72 29.51 13.42 -11.99
N SER A 73 29.10 13.20 -13.24
CA SER A 73 28.53 14.23 -14.12
C SER A 73 27.22 13.77 -14.78
N PRO A 74 26.10 14.51 -14.64
CA PRO A 74 25.93 15.69 -13.79
C PRO A 74 26.05 15.34 -12.29
N PRO A 75 26.18 16.34 -11.38
CA PRO A 75 26.37 16.08 -9.95
C PRO A 75 25.35 15.09 -9.36
N GLU A 76 25.84 14.11 -8.64
CA GLU A 76 25.07 12.97 -8.10
C GLU A 76 23.88 13.45 -7.27
N ASN A 77 24.05 14.50 -6.46
CA ASN A 77 22.99 15.09 -5.66
C ASN A 77 21.81 15.61 -6.50
N LYS A 78 22.04 16.11 -7.72
CA LYS A 78 20.98 16.59 -8.62
C LYS A 78 20.20 15.42 -9.21
N VAL A 79 20.92 14.39 -9.66
CA VAL A 79 20.32 13.17 -10.20
C VAL A 79 19.52 12.45 -9.11
N MET A 80 20.14 12.27 -7.94
CA MET A 80 19.53 11.61 -6.79
C MET A 80 18.31 12.36 -6.29
N LYS A 81 18.36 13.70 -6.20
CA LYS A 81 17.18 14.51 -5.80
C LYS A 81 16.02 14.32 -6.77
N LYS A 82 16.27 14.38 -8.08
CA LYS A 82 15.21 14.17 -9.09
C LYS A 82 14.63 12.76 -9.00
N ALA A 83 15.48 11.75 -8.91
CA ALA A 83 15.06 10.35 -8.78
C ALA A 83 14.22 10.13 -7.50
N ASN A 84 14.67 10.67 -6.37
CA ASN A 84 13.97 10.57 -5.10
C ASN A 84 12.61 11.28 -5.14
N THR A 85 12.52 12.48 -5.72
CA THR A 85 11.24 13.20 -5.86
C THR A 85 10.24 12.40 -6.68
N ILE A 86 10.67 11.83 -7.82
CA ILE A 86 9.79 11.01 -8.66
C ILE A 86 9.37 9.75 -7.90
N SER A 87 10.33 9.03 -7.30
CA SER A 87 10.08 7.81 -6.54
C SER A 87 9.09 8.04 -5.38
N MET A 88 9.29 9.12 -4.62
CA MET A 88 8.42 9.50 -3.51
C MET A 88 7.00 9.79 -4.02
N LEU A 89 6.88 10.63 -5.05
CA LEU A 89 5.57 10.97 -5.62
C LEU A 89 4.82 9.73 -6.13
N THR A 90 5.52 8.86 -6.88
CA THR A 90 4.93 7.62 -7.39
C THR A 90 4.48 6.71 -6.24
N THR A 91 5.34 6.50 -5.25
CA THR A 91 5.05 5.64 -4.10
C THR A 91 3.87 6.17 -3.28
N THR A 92 3.85 7.46 -2.98
CA THR A 92 2.74 8.13 -2.28
C THR A 92 1.44 8.01 -3.05
N MET A 93 1.47 8.19 -4.37
CA MET A 93 0.28 8.05 -5.21
C MET A 93 -0.29 6.62 -5.13
N PHE A 94 0.55 5.60 -5.25
CA PHE A 94 0.09 4.21 -5.13
C PHE A 94 -0.45 3.88 -3.74
N TYR A 95 0.20 4.35 -2.67
CA TYR A 95 -0.30 4.15 -1.31
C TYR A 95 -1.64 4.82 -1.07
N LEU A 96 -1.79 6.07 -1.53
CA LEU A 96 -3.03 6.80 -1.38
C LEU A 96 -4.16 6.13 -2.17
N LEU A 97 -3.90 5.70 -3.40
CA LEU A 97 -4.88 4.96 -4.20
C LEU A 97 -5.29 3.64 -3.53
N CYS A 98 -4.34 2.82 -3.09
CA CYS A 98 -4.64 1.55 -2.42
C CYS A 98 -5.42 1.79 -1.11
N GLY A 99 -5.01 2.78 -0.31
CA GLY A 99 -5.67 3.11 0.95
C GLY A 99 -7.08 3.64 0.75
N CYS A 100 -7.27 4.66 -0.11
CA CYS A 100 -8.57 5.29 -0.33
C CYS A 100 -9.54 4.37 -1.08
N LEU A 101 -9.10 3.73 -2.17
CA LEU A 101 -9.97 2.84 -2.95
C LEU A 101 -10.22 1.53 -2.22
N GLY A 102 -9.22 0.98 -1.51
CA GLY A 102 -9.41 -0.18 -0.65
C GLY A 102 -10.40 0.11 0.47
N TYR A 103 -10.28 1.27 1.14
CA TYR A 103 -11.24 1.68 2.16
C TYR A 103 -12.65 1.92 1.58
N ALA A 104 -12.78 2.52 0.40
CA ALA A 104 -14.08 2.66 -0.25
C ALA A 104 -14.68 1.30 -0.68
N ALA A 105 -13.85 0.34 -1.07
CA ALA A 105 -14.27 -0.98 -1.51
C ALA A 105 -14.72 -1.88 -0.35
N PHE A 106 -14.04 -1.81 0.81
CA PHE A 106 -14.27 -2.70 1.95
C PHE A 106 -14.86 -2.03 3.19
N GLY A 107 -14.76 -0.71 3.31
CA GLY A 107 -15.30 0.05 4.44
C GLY A 107 -14.48 -0.14 5.71
N ASN A 108 -15.18 -0.07 6.86
CA ASN A 108 -14.59 -0.29 8.18
C ASN A 108 -13.97 -1.69 8.34
N ASP A 109 -14.39 -2.66 7.52
CA ASP A 109 -13.88 -4.03 7.54
C ASP A 109 -12.72 -4.23 6.54
N ALA A 110 -12.05 -3.14 6.15
CA ALA A 110 -10.90 -3.20 5.26
C ALA A 110 -9.80 -4.10 5.81
N PRO A 111 -9.38 -5.13 5.06
CA PRO A 111 -8.34 -6.05 5.52
C PRO A 111 -6.97 -5.37 5.54
N GLY A 112 -6.11 -5.78 6.46
CA GLY A 112 -4.71 -5.32 6.49
C GLY A 112 -3.94 -5.65 5.21
N ASN A 113 -4.32 -6.75 4.54
CA ASN A 113 -3.86 -7.04 3.19
C ASN A 113 -4.99 -6.82 2.17
N MET A 114 -4.85 -5.84 1.28
CA MET A 114 -5.91 -5.43 0.35
C MET A 114 -6.49 -6.59 -0.48
N LEU A 115 -5.65 -7.51 -0.97
CA LEU A 115 -6.13 -8.61 -1.81
C LEU A 115 -6.80 -9.76 -1.05
N THR A 116 -6.58 -9.91 0.27
CA THR A 116 -7.29 -10.96 1.03
C THR A 116 -8.78 -10.68 1.14
N GLY A 117 -9.19 -9.41 1.12
CA GLY A 117 -10.61 -9.03 1.09
C GLY A 117 -11.32 -9.40 -0.21
N PHE A 118 -10.56 -9.61 -1.29
CA PHE A 118 -11.08 -10.09 -2.57
C PHE A 118 -11.05 -11.63 -2.69
N GLY A 119 -10.57 -12.35 -1.66
CA GLY A 119 -10.17 -13.77 -1.70
C GLY A 119 -11.21 -14.81 -2.19
N PHE A 120 -12.44 -14.40 -2.50
CA PHE A 120 -13.48 -15.25 -3.10
C PHE A 120 -14.27 -14.58 -4.23
N TYR A 121 -13.84 -13.41 -4.73
CA TYR A 121 -14.51 -12.72 -5.84
C TYR A 121 -13.90 -13.16 -7.17
N GLU A 122 -14.75 -13.54 -8.12
CA GLU A 122 -14.33 -13.76 -9.50
C GLU A 122 -13.72 -12.48 -10.08
N PRO A 123 -12.55 -12.57 -10.74
CA PRO A 123 -11.76 -13.77 -11.01
C PRO A 123 -10.65 -14.07 -9.97
N PHE A 124 -10.67 -15.27 -9.39
CA PHE A 124 -9.68 -15.76 -8.40
C PHE A 124 -8.24 -15.79 -8.96
N TRP A 125 -8.08 -16.14 -10.25
CA TRP A 125 -6.77 -16.22 -10.91
C TRP A 125 -6.00 -14.89 -10.88
N LEU A 126 -6.71 -13.76 -10.84
CA LEU A 126 -6.09 -12.46 -10.85
C LEU A 126 -5.47 -12.13 -9.48
N VAL A 127 -6.11 -12.60 -8.39
CA VAL A 127 -5.58 -12.50 -7.03
C VAL A 127 -4.36 -13.41 -6.86
N ASP A 128 -4.41 -14.63 -7.41
CA ASP A 128 -3.27 -15.55 -7.41
C ASP A 128 -2.07 -14.97 -8.18
N LEU A 129 -2.33 -14.42 -9.38
CA LEU A 129 -1.31 -13.76 -10.19
C LEU A 129 -0.66 -12.58 -9.45
N ALA A 130 -1.47 -11.74 -8.80
CA ALA A 130 -0.96 -10.65 -7.99
C ALA A 130 -0.09 -11.15 -6.82
N SER A 131 -0.51 -12.24 -6.18
CA SER A 131 0.24 -12.87 -5.09
C SER A 131 1.59 -13.41 -5.57
N ILE A 132 1.64 -14.01 -6.76
CA ILE A 132 2.89 -14.42 -7.41
C ILE A 132 3.81 -13.21 -7.65
N PHE A 133 3.26 -12.07 -8.10
CA PHE A 133 4.06 -10.86 -8.26
C PHE A 133 4.62 -10.31 -6.94
N ILE A 134 3.91 -10.48 -5.81
CA ILE A 134 4.49 -10.18 -4.49
C ILE A 134 5.66 -11.11 -4.20
N VAL A 135 5.50 -12.42 -4.41
CA VAL A 135 6.57 -13.40 -4.14
C VAL A 135 7.82 -13.05 -4.95
N ILE A 136 7.67 -12.80 -6.25
CA ILE A 136 8.80 -12.40 -7.11
C ILE A 136 9.46 -11.10 -6.62
N HIS A 137 8.65 -10.10 -6.23
CA HIS A 137 9.15 -8.84 -5.69
C HIS A 137 9.94 -9.02 -4.39
N LEU A 138 9.43 -9.84 -3.46
CA LEU A 138 10.07 -10.11 -2.17
C LEU A 138 11.35 -10.95 -2.32
N VAL A 139 11.33 -11.97 -3.18
CA VAL A 139 12.53 -12.79 -3.46
C VAL A 139 13.63 -11.92 -4.07
N GLY A 140 13.29 -11.02 -5.01
CA GLY A 140 14.26 -10.08 -5.57
C GLY A 140 14.78 -9.03 -4.58
N ALA A 141 13.99 -8.73 -3.53
CA ALA A 141 14.39 -7.82 -2.45
C ALA A 141 15.19 -8.52 -1.33
N PHE A 142 15.19 -9.85 -1.29
CA PHE A 142 16.00 -10.63 -0.35
C PHE A 142 17.46 -10.65 -0.82
N GLN A 143 18.24 -9.71 -0.30
CA GLN A 143 19.69 -9.60 -0.46
C GLN A 143 20.37 -9.60 0.90
#